data_AF-A0A2E5RDB1-F1
#
_entry.id   AF-A0A2E5RDB1-F1
#
_cell.length_a   1.000
_cell.length_b   1.000
_cell.length_c   1.000
_cell.angle_alpha   90.00
_cell.angle_beta   90.00
_cell.angle_gamma   90.00
#
_symmetry.space_group_name_H-M   'P 1'
#
loop_
_entity.id
_entity.type
_entity.pdbx_description
1 polymer ?
#
loop_
_entity_poly.entity_id
_entity_poly.type
_entity_poly.pdbx_seq_one_letter_code
_entity_poly.pdbx_strand_id
1 'polypeptide(L)'
;MDNWMDMMTAAMTGDQTDVVATHRLLTQCQDAAMKEVQMLLQSSEEVSQAMVSLYGALSAYVQTVTIRAKAEGAEPGDLDHAFRTGQSYGVSCVLNHLIDDLVDPNSGSILASLDEFSDSLHNEITSGVEEANLTVEVLDAKGDMI
;
A
#
# COMPACT_ATOMS: atom_id res chain seq x y z
N MET A 1 -4.08 9.93 -22.92
CA MET A 1 -4.22 9.23 -21.63
C MET A 1 -3.44 7.95 -21.81
N ASP A 2 -2.39 7.77 -21.03
CA ASP A 2 -1.60 6.56 -21.11
C ASP A 2 -2.45 5.39 -20.60
N ASN A 3 -2.69 4.39 -21.44
CA ASN A 3 -3.52 3.26 -21.09
C ASN A 3 -2.71 2.30 -20.22
N TRP A 4 -2.97 2.31 -18.91
CA TRP A 4 -2.28 1.43 -17.98
C TRP A 4 -2.49 -0.06 -18.33
N MET A 5 -3.60 -0.44 -18.97
CA MET A 5 -3.83 -1.84 -19.39
C MET A 5 -2.83 -2.27 -20.47
N ASP A 6 -2.49 -1.38 -21.41
CA ASP A 6 -1.51 -1.65 -22.45
C ASP A 6 -0.10 -1.72 -21.85
N MET A 7 0.21 -0.83 -20.89
CA MET A 7 1.47 -0.86 -20.14
C MET A 7 1.62 -2.15 -19.32
N MET A 8 0.56 -2.57 -18.62
CA MET A 8 0.53 -3.84 -17.87
C MET A 8 0.72 -5.02 -18.82
N THR A 9 0.03 -5.03 -19.95
CA THR A 9 0.18 -6.08 -20.96
C THR A 9 1.61 -6.15 -21.49
N ALA A 10 2.23 -5.00 -21.78
CA ALA A 10 3.63 -4.92 -22.20
C ALA A 10 4.59 -5.43 -21.12
N ALA A 11 4.36 -5.11 -19.84
CA ALA A 11 5.18 -5.61 -18.74
C ALA A 11 5.04 -7.13 -18.52
N MET A 12 3.82 -7.67 -18.69
CA MET A 12 3.54 -9.09 -18.53
C MET A 12 4.05 -9.96 -19.69
N THR A 13 4.08 -9.41 -20.91
CA THR A 13 4.43 -10.16 -22.13
C THR A 13 5.81 -9.84 -22.67
N GLY A 14 6.44 -8.76 -22.19
CA GLY A 14 7.77 -8.32 -22.57
C GLY A 14 8.90 -9.20 -22.03
N ASP A 15 10.10 -8.96 -22.54
CA ASP A 15 11.32 -9.57 -22.03
C ASP A 15 11.64 -9.00 -20.64
N GLN A 16 11.58 -9.85 -19.62
CA GLN A 16 11.84 -9.48 -18.23
C GLN A 16 13.32 -9.62 -17.82
N THR A 17 14.23 -9.83 -18.78
CA THR A 17 15.67 -9.89 -18.49
C THR A 17 16.25 -8.51 -18.14
N ASP A 18 15.66 -7.43 -18.64
CA ASP A 18 15.95 -6.06 -18.20
C ASP A 18 15.04 -5.65 -17.03
N VAL A 19 15.40 -6.12 -15.84
CA VAL A 19 14.63 -5.92 -14.60
C VAL A 19 14.42 -4.44 -14.28
N VAL A 20 15.36 -3.56 -14.61
CA VAL A 20 15.26 -2.12 -14.34
C VAL A 20 14.24 -1.46 -15.28
N ALA A 21 14.27 -1.82 -16.57
CA ALA A 21 13.29 -1.33 -17.52
C ALA A 21 11.87 -1.84 -17.19
N THR A 22 11.72 -3.11 -16.83
CA THR A 22 10.43 -3.70 -16.41
C THR A 22 9.90 -3.01 -15.14
N HIS A 23 10.75 -2.80 -14.13
CA HIS A 23 10.38 -2.07 -12.92
C HIS A 23 9.85 -0.68 -13.26
N ARG A 24 10.58 0.11 -14.07
CA ARG A 24 10.15 1.45 -14.47
C ARG A 24 8.80 1.46 -15.19
N LEU A 25 8.57 0.49 -16.08
CA LEU A 25 7.30 0.35 -16.80
C LEU A 25 6.15 0.05 -15.83
N LEU A 26 6.38 -0.81 -14.83
CA LEU A 26 5.38 -1.12 -13.80
C LEU A 26 5.07 0.09 -12.91
N THR A 27 6.07 0.90 -12.54
CA THR A 27 5.83 2.16 -11.82
C THR A 27 4.98 3.13 -12.66
N GLN A 28 5.30 3.30 -13.95
CA GLN A 28 4.49 4.15 -14.84
C GLN A 28 3.07 3.63 -15.01
N CYS A 29 2.90 2.31 -15.08
CA CYS A 29 1.61 1.65 -15.13
C CYS A 29 0.79 1.93 -13.85
N GLN A 30 1.42 1.83 -12.68
CA GLN A 30 0.81 2.16 -11.39
C GLN A 30 0.33 3.61 -11.38
N ASP A 31 1.19 4.58 -11.73
CA ASP A 31 0.84 5.99 -11.76
C ASP A 31 -0.35 6.29 -12.70
N ALA A 32 -0.37 5.65 -13.87
CA ALA A 32 -1.44 5.81 -14.85
C ALA A 32 -2.77 5.24 -14.32
N ALA A 33 -2.75 4.06 -13.69
CA ALA A 33 -3.94 3.45 -13.09
C ALA A 33 -4.46 4.28 -11.90
N MET A 34 -3.58 4.78 -11.03
CA MET A 34 -3.98 5.60 -9.88
C MET A 34 -4.58 6.95 -10.30
N LYS A 35 -4.07 7.56 -11.38
CA LYS A 35 -4.72 8.74 -11.99
C LYS A 35 -6.14 8.43 -12.48
N GLU A 36 -6.37 7.25 -13.04
CA GLU A 36 -7.70 6.82 -13.44
C GLU A 36 -8.63 6.64 -12.23
N VAL A 37 -8.15 6.00 -11.16
CA VAL A 37 -8.89 5.91 -9.89
C VAL A 37 -9.27 7.29 -9.35
N GLN A 38 -8.33 8.23 -9.33
CA GLN A 38 -8.58 9.61 -8.88
C GLN A 38 -9.67 10.31 -9.71
N MET A 39 -9.64 10.15 -11.03
CA MET A 39 -10.68 10.70 -11.90
C MET A 39 -12.04 10.08 -11.61
N LEU A 40 -12.09 8.76 -11.40
CA LEU A 40 -13.33 8.05 -11.08
C LEU A 40 -13.91 8.51 -9.74
N LEU A 41 -13.07 8.65 -8.70
CA LEU A 41 -13.44 9.21 -7.39
C LEU A 41 -14.08 10.59 -7.50
N GLN A 42 -13.50 11.48 -8.32
CA GLN A 42 -14.04 12.82 -8.55
C GLN A 42 -15.37 12.83 -9.32
N SER A 43 -15.68 11.73 -10.02
CA SER A 43 -16.84 11.63 -10.90
C SER A 43 -18.03 10.87 -10.31
N SER A 44 -17.85 10.09 -9.24
CA SER A 44 -18.91 9.26 -8.63
C SER A 44 -18.72 9.11 -7.12
N GLU A 45 -19.77 9.44 -6.38
CA GLU A 45 -19.82 9.26 -4.92
C GLU A 45 -19.82 7.77 -4.54
N GLU A 46 -20.46 6.91 -5.34
CA GLU A 46 -20.47 5.46 -5.13
C GLU A 46 -19.06 4.86 -5.22
N VAL A 47 -18.23 5.36 -6.15
CA VAL A 47 -16.81 4.96 -6.24
C VAL A 47 -16.06 5.41 -5.00
N SER A 48 -16.30 6.63 -4.51
CA SER A 48 -15.73 7.13 -3.25
C SER A 48 -16.11 6.25 -2.05
N GLN A 49 -17.40 5.92 -1.88
CA GLN A 49 -17.86 5.05 -0.79
C GLN A 49 -17.27 3.63 -0.87
N ALA A 50 -17.13 3.08 -2.09
CA ALA A 50 -16.47 1.78 -2.29
C ALA A 50 -15.00 1.82 -1.87
N MET A 51 -14.26 2.89 -2.23
CA MET A 51 -12.86 3.07 -1.85
C MET A 51 -12.68 3.28 -0.34
N VAL A 52 -13.55 4.07 0.31
CA VAL A 52 -13.58 4.21 1.78
C VAL A 52 -13.73 2.84 2.46
N SER A 53 -14.66 2.02 1.96
CA SER A 53 -14.92 0.69 2.52
C SER A 53 -13.73 -0.25 2.34
N LEU A 54 -13.07 -0.19 1.18
CA LEU A 54 -11.85 -0.95 0.90
C LEU A 54 -10.70 -0.53 1.82
N TYR A 55 -10.49 0.78 1.99
CA TYR A 55 -9.47 1.34 2.88
C TYR A 55 -9.69 0.85 4.32
N GLY A 56 -10.92 0.96 4.83
CA GLY A 56 -11.29 0.48 6.16
C GLY A 56 -11.06 -1.02 6.33
N ALA A 57 -11.38 -1.83 5.31
CA ALA A 57 -11.14 -3.28 5.33
C ALA A 57 -9.65 -3.63 5.37
N LEU A 58 -8.80 -2.96 4.58
CA LEU A 58 -7.35 -3.16 4.58
C LEU A 58 -6.72 -2.75 5.91
N SER A 59 -7.15 -1.60 6.46
CA SER A 59 -6.68 -1.11 7.76
C SER A 59 -7.05 -2.08 8.90
N ALA A 60 -8.29 -2.60 8.89
CA ALA A 60 -8.73 -3.61 9.85
C ALA A 60 -8.00 -4.96 9.68
N TYR A 61 -7.66 -5.33 8.45
CA TYR A 61 -6.88 -6.54 8.16
C TYR A 61 -5.48 -6.46 8.78
N VAL A 62 -4.77 -5.34 8.57
CA VAL A 62 -3.46 -5.09 9.17
C VAL A 62 -3.51 -5.28 10.69
N GLN A 63 -4.49 -4.67 11.36
CA GLN A 63 -4.68 -4.83 12.80
C GLN A 63 -4.98 -6.28 13.20
N THR A 64 -5.78 -6.99 12.41
CA THR A 64 -6.10 -8.39 12.68
C THR A 64 -4.84 -9.26 12.65
N VAL A 65 -3.94 -9.06 11.69
CA VAL A 65 -2.65 -9.79 11.62
C VAL A 65 -1.80 -9.47 12.84
N THR A 66 -1.67 -8.19 13.20
CA THR A 66 -0.88 -7.74 14.36
C THR A 66 -1.42 -8.31 15.68
N ILE A 67 -2.74 -8.24 15.92
CA ILE A 67 -3.37 -8.79 17.13
C ILE A 67 -3.21 -10.31 17.17
N ARG A 68 -3.34 -10.99 16.02
CA ARG A 68 -3.18 -12.44 15.93
C ARG A 68 -1.75 -12.87 16.22
N ALA A 69 -0.74 -12.13 15.77
CA ALA A 69 0.67 -12.36 16.14
C ALA A 69 0.87 -12.31 17.66
N LYS A 70 0.33 -11.26 18.30
CA LYS A 70 0.36 -11.10 19.76
C LYS A 70 -0.35 -12.25 20.48
N ALA A 71 -1.53 -12.66 19.99
CA ALA A 71 -2.32 -13.72 20.60
C ALA A 71 -1.67 -15.12 20.48
N GLU A 72 -0.90 -15.36 19.42
CA GLU A 72 -0.19 -16.62 19.19
C GLU A 72 1.19 -16.66 19.86
N GLY A 73 1.59 -15.59 20.55
CA GLY A 73 2.87 -15.52 21.26
C GLY A 73 4.07 -15.49 20.34
N ALA A 74 3.93 -14.87 19.16
CA ALA A 74 5.05 -14.67 18.25
C ALA A 74 6.04 -13.65 18.87
N GLU A 75 7.22 -14.12 19.24
CA GLU A 75 8.25 -13.28 19.88
C GLU A 75 9.10 -12.56 18.84
N PRO A 76 9.60 -11.35 19.15
CA PRO A 76 10.52 -10.63 18.27
C PRO A 76 11.71 -11.49 17.82
N GLY A 77 11.96 -11.51 16.51
CA GLY A 77 13.03 -12.31 15.89
C GLY A 77 12.65 -13.75 15.49
N ASP A 78 11.48 -14.25 15.91
CA ASP A 78 11.00 -15.57 15.45
C ASP A 78 10.47 -15.51 14.02
N LEU A 79 10.48 -16.67 13.33
CA LEU A 79 9.99 -16.79 11.96
C LEU A 79 8.53 -16.36 11.83
N ASP A 80 7.69 -16.73 12.80
CA ASP A 80 6.26 -16.40 12.77
C ASP A 80 6.01 -14.91 13.04
N HIS A 81 6.84 -14.29 13.88
CA HIS A 81 6.85 -12.84 14.07
C HIS A 81 7.25 -12.13 12.77
N ALA A 82 8.38 -12.51 12.17
CA ALA A 82 8.85 -11.92 10.91
C ALA A 82 7.83 -12.09 9.78
N PHE A 83 7.21 -13.27 9.64
CA PHE A 83 6.20 -13.51 8.62
C PHE A 83 4.98 -12.59 8.77
N ARG A 84 4.43 -12.48 9.98
CA ARG A 84 3.25 -11.64 10.25
C ARG A 84 3.56 -10.16 10.15
N THR A 85 4.73 -9.75 10.63
CA THR A 85 5.22 -8.38 10.51
C THR A 85 5.38 -8.00 9.03
N GLY A 86 5.98 -8.86 8.21
CA GLY A 86 6.08 -8.64 6.76
C GLY A 86 4.72 -8.57 6.06
N GLN A 87 3.77 -9.41 6.48
CA GLN A 87 2.39 -9.39 5.98
C GLN A 87 1.68 -8.06 6.29
N SER A 88 1.76 -7.59 7.54
CA SER A 88 1.22 -6.29 7.94
C SER A 88 1.93 -5.13 7.23
N TYR A 89 3.26 -5.21 7.11
CA TYR A 89 4.09 -4.19 6.47
C TYR A 89 3.70 -3.99 5.01
N GLY A 90 3.60 -5.07 4.23
CA GLY A 90 3.25 -4.98 2.82
C GLY A 90 1.89 -4.32 2.57
N VAL A 91 0.87 -4.63 3.39
CA VAL A 91 -0.44 -3.97 3.27
C VAL A 91 -0.38 -2.51 3.72
N SER A 92 0.38 -2.21 4.77
CA SER A 92 0.57 -0.82 5.22
C SER A 92 1.26 0.05 4.16
N CYS A 93 2.25 -0.49 3.43
CA CYS A 93 2.88 0.21 2.30
C CYS A 93 1.87 0.51 1.19
N VAL A 94 0.97 -0.42 0.86
CA VAL A 94 -0.05 -0.17 -0.17
C VAL A 94 -1.00 0.95 0.26
N LEU A 95 -1.45 0.94 1.52
CA LEU A 95 -2.29 2.01 2.07
C LEU A 95 -1.55 3.36 2.00
N ASN A 96 -0.31 3.39 2.48
CA ASN A 96 0.49 4.59 2.67
C ASN A 96 1.14 5.15 1.40
N HIS A 97 1.32 4.34 0.36
CA HIS A 97 2.08 4.74 -0.83
C HIS A 97 1.25 4.72 -2.11
N LEU A 98 0.15 3.97 -2.17
CA LEU A 98 -0.74 3.98 -3.32
C LEU A 98 -2.05 4.70 -3.01
N ILE A 99 -2.66 4.41 -1.86
CA ILE A 99 -4.02 4.88 -1.59
C ILE A 99 -4.02 6.27 -0.97
N ASP A 100 -3.02 6.61 -0.16
CA ASP A 100 -2.87 7.94 0.46
C ASP A 100 -2.75 9.08 -0.58
N ASP A 101 -2.11 8.84 -1.72
CA ASP A 101 -2.03 9.82 -2.82
C ASP A 101 -3.39 10.21 -3.44
N LEU A 102 -4.49 9.53 -3.07
CA LEU A 102 -5.83 9.84 -3.53
C LEU A 102 -6.49 10.95 -2.70
N VAL A 103 -6.87 12.04 -3.36
CA VAL A 103 -7.58 13.16 -2.75
C VAL A 103 -9.08 12.87 -2.72
N ASP A 104 -9.66 12.93 -1.52
CA ASP A 104 -11.10 12.90 -1.31
C ASP A 104 -11.77 14.17 -1.89
N PRO A 105 -12.67 14.05 -2.89
CA PRO A 105 -13.41 15.20 -3.40
C PRO A 105 -14.48 15.70 -2.42
N ASN A 106 -14.86 14.91 -1.40
CA ASN A 106 -15.94 15.22 -0.47
C ASN A 106 -15.40 15.65 0.89
N SER A 107 -14.97 16.91 1.00
CA SER A 107 -14.49 17.53 2.25
C SER A 107 -15.48 17.30 3.41
N GLY A 108 -15.21 16.28 4.24
CA GLY A 108 -16.09 15.84 5.32
C GLY A 108 -16.24 14.31 5.47
N SER A 109 -15.63 13.50 4.60
CA SER A 109 -15.62 12.04 4.80
C SER A 109 -14.63 11.59 5.90
N ILE A 110 -14.77 10.34 6.35
CA ILE A 110 -13.85 9.69 7.30
C ILE A 110 -12.45 9.43 6.70
N LEU A 111 -12.22 9.72 5.42
CA LEU A 111 -10.95 9.41 4.74
C LEU A 111 -9.75 10.06 5.40
N ALA A 112 -9.84 11.33 5.80
CA ALA A 112 -8.75 11.99 6.52
C ALA A 112 -8.42 11.30 7.85
N SER A 113 -9.41 10.75 8.57
CA SER A 113 -9.17 9.98 9.79
C SER A 113 -8.65 8.57 9.52
N LEU A 114 -9.03 7.96 8.41
CA LEU A 114 -8.49 6.67 7.98
C LEU A 114 -7.03 6.80 7.52
N ASP A 115 -6.72 7.93 6.90
CA ASP A 115 -5.38 8.28 6.47
C ASP A 115 -4.43 8.47 7.65
N GLU A 116 -4.77 9.35 8.60
CA GLU A 116 -4.02 9.50 9.86
C GLU A 116 -3.86 8.17 10.62
N PHE A 117 -4.88 7.29 10.53
CA PHE A 117 -4.82 5.97 11.14
C PHE A 117 -3.85 5.03 10.41
N SER A 118 -3.81 5.05 9.08
CA SER A 118 -2.85 4.28 8.28
C SER A 118 -1.41 4.74 8.53
N ASP A 119 -1.17 6.04 8.60
CA ASP A 119 0.12 6.62 8.97
C ASP A 119 0.58 6.09 10.34
N SER A 120 -0.31 6.15 11.34
CA SER A 120 -0.02 5.62 12.67
C SER A 120 0.27 4.12 12.64
N LEU A 121 -0.48 3.35 11.85
CA LEU A 121 -0.29 1.91 11.67
C LEU A 121 1.06 1.59 11.03
N HIS A 122 1.40 2.29 9.95
CA HIS A 122 2.63 2.09 9.22
C HIS A 122 3.84 2.34 10.13
N ASN A 123 3.82 3.43 10.90
CA ASN A 123 4.85 3.73 11.89
C ASN A 123 4.99 2.66 12.98
N GLU A 124 3.87 2.12 13.49
CA GLU A 124 3.91 1.00 14.46
C GLU A 124 4.57 -0.24 13.83
N ILE A 125 4.25 -0.55 12.57
CA ILE A 125 4.75 -1.76 11.90
C ILE A 125 6.23 -1.62 11.55
N THR A 126 6.70 -0.44 11.16
CA THR A 126 8.13 -0.21 10.87
C THR A 126 9.01 -0.56 12.06
N SER A 127 8.54 -0.28 13.29
CA SER A 127 9.25 -0.71 14.51
C SER A 127 9.35 -2.24 14.60
N GLY A 128 8.26 -2.96 14.28
CA GLY A 128 8.26 -4.43 14.25
C GLY A 128 9.14 -5.02 13.12
N VAL A 129 9.24 -4.33 11.98
CA VAL A 129 10.09 -4.73 10.85
C VAL A 129 11.57 -4.66 11.23
N GLU A 130 11.97 -3.61 11.95
CA GLU A 130 13.32 -3.49 12.54
C GLU A 130 13.60 -4.63 13.54
N GLU A 131 12.67 -4.90 14.46
CA GLU A 131 12.79 -6.01 15.42
C GLU A 131 12.90 -7.38 14.74
N ALA A 132 12.22 -7.55 13.60
CA ALA A 132 12.28 -8.77 12.79
C ALA A 132 13.51 -8.85 11.86
N ASN A 133 14.40 -7.85 11.85
CA ASN A 133 15.52 -7.72 10.91
C ASN A 133 15.09 -7.87 9.44
N LEU A 134 13.90 -7.39 9.11
CA LEU A 134 13.38 -7.41 7.74
C LEU A 134 13.93 -6.21 6.97
N THR A 135 14.22 -6.42 5.68
CA THR A 135 14.65 -5.32 4.81
C THR A 135 13.46 -4.43 4.49
N VAL A 136 13.55 -3.16 4.88
CA VAL A 136 12.65 -2.08 4.46
C VAL A 136 13.08 -1.62 3.07
N GLU A 137 12.15 -1.23 2.20
CA GLU A 137 12.53 -0.53 0.97
C GLU A 137 13.35 0.72 1.34
N VAL A 138 14.51 0.91 0.70
CA VAL A 138 15.48 1.95 1.05
C VAL A 138 14.99 3.36 0.66
N LEU A 139 13.88 3.45 -0.07
CA LEU A 139 13.30 4.66 -0.61
C LEU A 139 11.85 4.81 -0.13
N ASP A 140 11.45 6.02 0.23
CA ASP A 140 10.07 6.38 0.51
C ASP A 140 9.24 6.46 -0.80
N ALA A 141 7.93 6.71 -0.66
CA ALA A 141 6.99 6.80 -1.79
C ALA A 141 7.33 7.89 -2.83
N LYS A 142 8.26 8.81 -2.52
CA LYS A 142 8.71 9.88 -3.42
C LYS A 142 10.07 9.58 -4.06
N GLY A 143 10.67 8.43 -3.71
CA GLY A 143 12.01 8.04 -4.14
C GLY A 143 13.12 8.69 -3.32
N ASP A 144 12.80 9.26 -2.15
CA ASP A 144 13.77 9.82 -1.22
C ASP A 144 14.27 8.72 -0.27
N MET A 145 15.53 8.79 0.17
CA MET A 145 16.07 7.82 1.13
C MET A 145 15.36 7.95 2.47
N ILE A 146 14.94 6.81 3.06
CA ILE A 146 14.50 6.73 4.46
C ILE A 146 15.70 6.91 5.41
#